data_AF-A0A8H7GN81-F1
#
_entry.id   AF-A0A8H7GN81-F1
#
_cell.length_a   1.000
_cell.length_b   1.000
_cell.length_c   1.000
_cell.angle_alpha   90.00
_cell.angle_beta   90.00
_cell.angle_gamma   90.00
#
_symmetry.space_group_name_H-M   'P 1'
#
loop_
_entity.id
_entity.type
_entity.pdbx_description
1 polymer ?
#
loop_
_entity_poly.entity_id
_entity_poly.type
_entity_poly.pdbx_seq_one_letter_code
_entity_poly.pdbx_strand_id
1 'polypeptide(L)'
;MDKRNGIGDLHCKICGQSFQTAINSLSHPVDIYSDWIDACEDLAEDNEGTGSAEENEDQANDQYDYSDDDDAPLGKIRAVYSEDES
;
A
#
# COMPACT_ATOMS: atom_id res chain seq x y z
N MET A 1 -15.13 14.33 -3.56
CA MET A 1 -14.28 14.16 -2.36
C MET A 1 -14.80 15.00 -1.22
N ASP A 2 -15.47 14.36 -0.27
CA ASP A 2 -15.88 14.97 0.98
C ASP A 2 -14.86 14.65 2.08
N LYS A 3 -13.86 15.51 2.23
CA LYS A 3 -12.81 15.35 3.26
C LYS A 3 -13.33 15.52 4.68
N ARG A 4 -14.46 16.21 4.88
CA ARG A 4 -15.06 16.40 6.21
C ARG A 4 -15.71 15.12 6.69
N ASN A 5 -16.36 14.41 5.77
CA ASN A 5 -17.02 13.15 6.06
C ASN A 5 -16.10 11.95 5.85
N GLY A 6 -14.88 12.15 5.32
CA GLY A 6 -13.93 11.08 5.03
C GLY A 6 -14.40 10.18 3.90
N ILE A 7 -15.15 10.73 2.94
CA ILE A 7 -15.77 9.96 1.85
C ILE A 7 -15.25 10.43 0.49
N GLY A 8 -14.71 9.49 -0.26
CA GLY A 8 -14.33 9.63 -1.65
C GLY A 8 -15.41 9.10 -2.57
N ASP A 9 -15.83 9.89 -3.56
CA ASP A 9 -16.82 9.52 -4.57
C ASP A 9 -16.19 9.57 -5.97
N LEU A 10 -16.49 8.55 -6.79
CA LEU A 10 -16.06 8.45 -8.18
C LEU A 10 -17.27 8.15 -9.08
N HIS A 11 -17.33 8.83 -10.23
CA HIS A 11 -18.40 8.64 -11.20
C HIS A 11 -17.84 8.50 -12.62
N CYS A 12 -18.13 7.38 -13.28
CA CYS A 12 -17.70 7.14 -14.66
C CYS A 12 -18.66 7.80 -15.65
N LYS A 13 -18.14 8.68 -16.51
CA LYS A 13 -18.95 9.40 -17.51
C LYS A 13 -19.39 8.55 -18.71
N ILE A 14 -18.81 7.36 -18.87
CA ILE A 14 -19.03 6.50 -20.04
C ILE A 14 -20.12 5.47 -19.74
N CYS A 15 -19.97 4.73 -18.64
CA CYS A 15 -20.91 3.68 -18.23
C CYS A 15 -21.86 4.09 -17.10
N GLY A 16 -21.61 5.22 -16.42
CA GLY A 16 -22.45 5.72 -15.32
C GLY A 16 -22.22 5.03 -13.97
N GLN A 17 -21.21 4.18 -13.83
CA GLN A 17 -20.89 3.53 -12.55
C GLN A 17 -20.47 4.55 -11.50
N SER A 18 -20.90 4.32 -10.26
CA SER A 18 -20.52 5.11 -9.08
C SER A 18 -19.80 4.23 -8.06
N PHE A 19 -18.68 4.72 -7.54
CA PHE A 19 -17.89 4.03 -6.51
C PHE A 19 -17.66 4.98 -5.33
N GLN A 20 -17.66 4.43 -4.12
CA GLN A 20 -17.42 5.17 -2.89
C GLN A 20 -16.42 4.42 -2.01
N THR A 21 -15.41 5.13 -1.53
CA THR A 21 -14.37 4.61 -0.63
C THR A 21 -14.14 5.57 0.53
N ALA A 22 -13.53 5.06 1.61
CA ALA A 22 -13.12 5.88 2.74
C ALA A 22 -11.83 6.64 2.39
N ILE A 23 -11.76 7.92 2.74
CA ILE A 23 -10.58 8.76 2.48
C ILE A 23 -10.13 9.48 3.74
N ASN A 24 -8.86 9.85 3.78
CA ASN A 24 -8.27 10.66 4.84
C ASN A 24 -7.87 12.05 4.31
N SER A 25 -7.27 12.88 5.18
CA SER A 25 -6.90 14.26 4.81
C SER A 25 -5.75 14.32 3.78
N LEU A 26 -4.90 13.30 3.76
CA LEU A 26 -3.76 13.14 2.84
C LEU A 26 -4.17 12.47 1.51
N SER A 27 -5.38 11.93 1.42
CA SER A 27 -5.87 11.29 0.20
C SER A 27 -6.03 12.29 -0.95
N HIS A 28 -5.63 11.81 -2.12
CA HIS A 28 -5.64 12.47 -3.42
C HIS A 28 -6.60 11.76 -4.40
N PRO A 29 -7.01 12.42 -5.50
CA PRO A 29 -7.92 11.82 -6.48
C PRO A 29 -7.42 10.55 -7.14
N VAL A 30 -6.11 10.39 -7.24
CA VAL A 30 -5.49 9.17 -7.76
C VAL A 30 -5.70 7.99 -6.82
N ASP A 31 -5.68 8.20 -5.50
CA ASP A 31 -5.83 7.13 -4.50
C ASP A 31 -7.21 6.47 -4.64
N ILE A 32 -8.29 7.26 -4.78
CA ILE A 32 -9.65 6.72 -5.02
C ILE A 32 -9.74 5.95 -6.33
N TYR A 33 -9.01 6.40 -7.35
CA TYR A 33 -9.03 5.72 -8.65
C TYR A 33 -8.34 4.36 -8.55
N SER A 34 -7.19 4.28 -7.85
CA SER A 34 -6.51 3.01 -7.59
C SER A 34 -7.42 2.07 -6.79
N ASP A 35 -7.98 2.53 -5.67
CA ASP A 35 -8.92 1.75 -4.84
C ASP A 35 -10.09 1.19 -5.67
N TRP A 36 -10.58 1.94 -6.65
CA TRP A 36 -11.67 1.49 -7.52
C TRP A 36 -11.25 0.34 -8.45
N ILE A 37 -10.03 0.39 -8.98
CA ILE A 37 -9.49 -0.66 -9.84
C ILE A 37 -9.25 -1.93 -9.01
N ASP A 38 -8.60 -1.80 -7.86
CA ASP A 38 -8.30 -2.91 -6.95
C ASP A 38 -9.61 -3.58 -6.48
N ALA A 39 -10.60 -2.80 -6.06
CA ALA A 39 -11.92 -3.32 -5.70
C ALA A 39 -12.66 -4.01 -6.86
N CYS A 40 -12.36 -3.67 -8.11
CA CYS A 40 -12.93 -4.35 -9.27
C CYS A 40 -12.21 -5.67 -9.59
N GLU A 41 -10.91 -5.75 -9.32
CA GLU A 41 -10.11 -6.97 -9.43
C GLU A 41 -10.54 -7.97 -8.35
N ASP A 42 -10.68 -7.53 -7.09
CA ASP A 42 -11.19 -8.35 -5.99
C ASP A 42 -12.55 -8.99 -6.32
N LEU A 43 -13.47 -8.24 -6.91
CA LEU A 43 -14.78 -8.77 -7.30
C LEU A 43 -14.71 -9.79 -8.44
N ALA A 44 -13.70 -9.69 -9.31
CA ALA A 44 -13.45 -10.68 -10.35
C ALA A 44 -12.83 -11.94 -9.75
N GLU A 45 -11.87 -11.78 -8.83
CA GLU A 45 -11.16 -12.85 -8.13
C GLU A 45 -12.07 -13.63 -7.16
N ASP A 46 -12.98 -12.93 -6.46
CA ASP A 46 -14.02 -13.52 -5.61
C ASP A 46 -14.95 -14.46 -6.40
N ASN A 47 -15.13 -14.21 -7.70
CA ASN A 47 -15.89 -15.07 -8.59
C ASN A 47 -15.09 -16.31 -9.06
N GLU A 48 -13.76 -16.33 -8.88
CA GLU A 48 -12.87 -17.47 -9.18
C GLU A 48 -12.31 -18.21 -7.93
N GLY A 49 -12.63 -17.78 -6.72
CA GLY A 49 -12.63 -18.64 -5.52
C GLY A 49 -11.29 -18.82 -4.81
N THR A 50 -10.44 -17.79 -4.77
CA THR A 50 -9.23 -17.78 -3.91
C THR A 50 -9.18 -16.48 -3.10
N GLY A 51 -9.69 -16.54 -1.87
CA GLY A 51 -9.92 -15.38 -1.02
C GLY A 51 -8.65 -14.72 -0.44
N SER A 52 -8.79 -13.42 -0.22
CA SER A 52 -8.08 -12.52 0.70
C SER A 52 -6.80 -13.07 1.36
N ALA A 53 -5.65 -12.77 0.75
CA ALA A 53 -4.40 -12.74 1.48
C ALA A 53 -4.37 -11.46 2.33
N GLU A 54 -4.89 -11.54 3.55
CA GLU A 54 -4.40 -10.70 4.63
C GLU A 54 -2.93 -11.07 4.83
N GLU A 55 -2.02 -10.38 4.14
CA GLU A 55 -0.59 -10.45 4.42
C GLU A 55 -0.39 -9.89 5.84
N ASN A 56 -0.29 -10.80 6.82
CA ASN A 56 0.42 -10.55 8.06
C ASN A 56 1.87 -10.24 7.65
N GLU A 57 2.15 -8.96 7.41
CA GLU A 57 3.51 -8.46 7.33
C GLU A 57 4.11 -8.55 8.74
N ASP A 58 4.70 -9.70 9.02
CA ASP A 58 5.65 -9.89 10.10
C ASP A 58 6.65 -8.73 10.11
N GLN A 59 6.75 -8.08 11.27
CA GLN A 59 7.60 -6.94 11.56
C GLN A 59 9.03 -7.11 11.03
N ALA A 60 9.36 -6.43 9.94
CA ALA A 60 10.72 -5.95 9.72
C ALA A 60 10.84 -4.57 10.37
N ASN A 61 11.35 -4.55 11.60
CA ASN A 61 11.69 -3.35 12.34
C ASN A 61 12.76 -2.54 11.57
N ASP A 62 12.34 -1.63 10.69
CA ASP A 62 13.19 -0.58 10.15
C ASP A 62 13.42 0.47 11.25
N GLN A 63 14.37 0.20 12.13
CA GLN A 63 14.91 1.22 13.04
C GLN A 63 15.65 2.26 12.21
N TYR A 64 14.99 3.37 11.89
CA TYR A 64 15.62 4.54 11.29
C TYR A 64 16.51 5.22 12.35
N ASP A 65 17.80 4.88 12.35
CA ASP A 65 18.79 5.56 13.17
C ASP A 65 19.15 6.91 12.52
N TYR A 66 18.58 8.01 13.06
CA TYR A 66 19.06 9.35 12.76
C TYR A 66 20.34 9.60 13.57
N SER A 67 21.44 8.97 13.15
CA SER A 67 22.77 9.40 13.56
C SER A 67 23.20 10.56 12.67
N ASP A 68 23.09 11.76 13.24
CA ASP A 68 23.70 13.01 12.76
C ASP A 68 25.23 12.88 12.86
N ASP A 69 25.86 12.24 11.88
CA ASP A 69 27.31 12.36 11.62
C ASP A 69 27.58 12.10 10.12
N ASP A 70 28.07 13.15 9.44
CA ASP A 70 28.44 13.20 8.03
C ASP A 70 29.35 12.03 7.57
N ASP A 71 29.13 11.57 6.32
CA ASP A 71 30.04 10.76 5.48
C ASP A 71 29.96 9.21 5.54
N ALA A 72 28.93 8.63 4.88
CA ALA A 72 29.04 7.27 4.34
C ALA A 72 28.24 7.09 3.03
N PRO A 73 28.87 6.75 1.88
CA PRO A 73 28.16 6.50 0.64
C PRO A 73 27.41 5.16 0.69
N LEU A 74 26.15 5.20 0.24
CA LEU A 74 25.16 4.12 0.25
C LEU A 74 25.65 2.87 -0.49
N GLY A 75 26.29 1.96 0.24
CA GLY A 75 26.67 0.62 -0.22
C GLY A 75 25.95 -0.43 0.61
N LYS A 76 24.85 -0.97 0.05
CA LYS A 76 24.04 -2.08 0.57
C LYS A 76 24.89 -3.14 1.29
N ILE A 77 24.79 -3.23 2.62
CA ILE A 77 25.36 -4.35 3.37
C ILE A 77 24.42 -5.55 3.28
N ARG A 78 24.72 -6.44 2.31
CA ARG A 78 24.19 -7.81 2.29
C ARG A 78 24.66 -8.54 3.54
N ALA A 79 23.71 -8.95 4.39
CA ALA A 79 23.98 -9.83 5.51
C ALA A 79 24.48 -11.18 5.01
N VAL A 80 25.76 -11.46 5.18
CA VAL A 80 26.32 -12.82 5.17
C VAL A 80 27.60 -12.80 5.98
N TYR A 81 27.55 -13.29 7.21
CA TYR A 81 28.67 -14.04 7.77
C TYR A 81 28.13 -15.31 8.41
N SER A 82 28.46 -16.42 7.74
CA SER A 82 28.32 -17.79 8.20
C SER A 82 29.26 -18.02 9.38
N GLU A 83 28.74 -18.49 10.52
CA GLU A 83 29.55 -19.10 11.58
C GLU A 83 29.54 -20.61 11.35
N ASP A 84 30.47 -21.11 10.54
CA ASP A 84 30.84 -22.53 10.49
C ASP A 84 32.37 -22.68 10.25
N GLU A 85 33.00 -23.45 11.13
CA GLU A 85 34.42 -23.91 11.20
C GLU A 85 35.49 -22.87 11.60
N SER A 86 36.41 -23.10 12.57
CA SER A 86 36.89 -24.31 13.25
C SER A 86 37.58 -23.96 14.58
#